data_AF-A0A3M2A378-F1
#
_entry.id   AF-A0A3M2A378-F1
#
_cell.length_a   1.000
_cell.length_b   1.000
_cell.length_c   1.000
_cell.angle_alpha   90.00
_cell.angle_beta   90.00
_cell.angle_gamma   90.00
#
_symmetry.space_group_name_H-M   'P 1'
#
loop_
_entity.id
_entity.type
_entity.pdbx_description
1 polymer ?
#
loop_
_entity_poly.entity_id
_entity_poly.type
_entity_poly.pdbx_seq_one_letter_code
_entity_poly.pdbx_strand_id
1 'polypeptide(L)'
;MYAPRALFAPVLLGLGLGLGCTAILAPRDDVETCDNVDDCPTPEDGRYEARCIREDLDFEGVCEAGFRSNISCNEAAYGLPDAGHPFAVAFDEYAKADRYKFTACSTDPMLAGSQGCPGPCKEGLSENAFGVCDDDDPSTPPAVPPTSDLVGQDVRDQFCRSFFCDNRFVCDRTNEGNPLCVVCDPDKPYGQGGCGDIYIEGQPSCVYQTQAELDASCEAPDVSLDKVVFGECMG
;
A
#
# COMPACT_ATOMS: atom_id res chain seq x y z
N MET A 1 50.80 13.00 64.68
CA MET A 1 49.35 12.69 64.64
C MET A 1 49.19 11.30 64.03
N TYR A 2 48.27 10.52 64.60
CA TYR A 2 48.24 9.06 64.61
C TYR A 2 47.88 8.40 63.27
N ALA A 3 48.52 7.25 63.02
CA ALA A 3 48.08 6.22 62.08
C ALA A 3 47.03 5.28 62.76
N PRO A 4 46.56 4.19 62.11
CA PRO A 4 45.23 4.06 61.50
C PRO A 4 44.36 2.99 62.21
N ARG A 5 43.11 2.82 61.77
CA ARG A 5 42.42 1.51 61.87
C ARG A 5 41.37 1.36 60.77
N ALA A 6 41.65 0.38 59.91
CA ALA A 6 40.79 -0.17 58.88
C ALA A 6 39.76 -1.14 59.48
N LEU A 7 38.60 -1.26 58.85
CA LEU A 7 37.67 -2.41 58.77
C LEU A 7 36.46 -1.93 57.94
N PHE A 8 35.81 -2.65 57.04
CA PHE A 8 35.97 -3.91 56.31
C PHE A 8 34.91 -3.82 55.17
N ALA A 9 35.13 -4.56 54.07
CA ALA A 9 34.36 -4.55 52.81
C ALA A 9 32.88 -5.01 52.95
N PRO A 10 32.00 -4.88 51.92
CA PRO A 10 32.13 -5.66 50.68
C PRO A 10 31.76 -4.95 49.36
N VAL A 11 32.27 -5.56 48.30
CA VAL A 11 32.09 -5.30 46.86
C VAL A 11 30.66 -5.63 46.43
N LEU A 12 30.02 -4.72 45.69
CA LEU A 12 28.82 -5.00 44.89
C LEU A 12 29.19 -4.78 43.41
N LEU A 13 29.35 -5.89 42.69
CA LEU A 13 29.40 -5.93 41.22
C LEU A 13 28.00 -5.54 40.71
N GLY A 14 27.86 -4.32 40.19
CA GLY A 14 26.71 -3.91 39.39
C GLY A 14 26.93 -4.29 37.93
N LEU A 15 26.41 -5.45 37.52
CA LEU A 15 26.22 -5.79 36.11
C LEU A 15 25.10 -4.89 35.56
N GLY A 16 25.49 -3.82 34.87
CA GLY A 16 24.59 -3.03 34.04
C GLY A 16 24.25 -3.82 32.78
N LEU A 17 23.17 -4.58 32.82
CA LEU A 17 22.52 -5.09 31.61
C LEU A 17 21.61 -3.97 31.09
N GLY A 18 21.88 -3.58 29.85
CA GLY A 18 21.14 -2.54 29.14
C GLY A 18 19.65 -2.89 29.07
N LEU A 19 18.82 -1.91 29.42
CA LEU A 19 17.41 -1.88 29.07
C LEU A 19 17.31 -1.66 27.56
N GLY A 20 17.53 -2.72 26.78
CA GLY A 20 16.87 -2.84 25.49
C GLY A 20 15.40 -3.09 25.79
N CYS A 21 14.57 -2.04 25.74
CA CYS A 21 13.13 -2.20 25.65
C CYS A 21 12.79 -2.73 24.25
N THR A 22 13.10 -4.00 23.97
CA THR A 22 12.22 -4.74 23.08
C THR A 22 10.93 -4.89 23.86
N ALA A 23 9.86 -4.29 23.35
CA ALA A 23 8.51 -4.59 23.79
C ALA A 23 8.25 -6.07 23.45
N ILE A 24 8.79 -6.98 24.26
CA ILE A 24 8.32 -8.35 24.34
C ILE A 24 7.00 -8.22 25.10
N LEU A 25 5.93 -8.04 24.33
CA LEU A 25 4.58 -8.21 24.81
C LEU A 25 4.52 -9.59 25.47
N ALA A 26 4.30 -9.63 26.78
CA ALA A 26 3.90 -10.86 27.44
C ALA A 26 2.67 -11.42 26.68
N PRO A 27 2.61 -12.73 26.41
CA PRO A 27 1.52 -13.30 25.64
C PRO A 27 0.22 -13.00 26.39
N ARG A 28 -0.71 -12.32 25.72
CA ARG A 28 -2.09 -12.25 26.18
C ARG A 28 -2.70 -13.64 25.96
N ASP A 29 -3.55 -14.09 26.87
CA ASP A 29 -4.39 -15.30 26.76
C ASP A 29 -5.38 -15.25 25.57
N ASP A 30 -5.25 -14.26 24.68
CA ASP A 30 -6.17 -13.95 23.58
C ASP A 30 -5.58 -14.32 22.20
N VAL A 31 -4.37 -14.90 22.16
CA VAL A 31 -3.72 -15.31 20.91
C VAL A 31 -4.18 -16.72 20.57
N GLU A 32 -5.08 -16.83 19.60
CA GLU A 32 -5.55 -18.12 19.12
C GLU A 32 -4.43 -18.82 18.35
N THR A 33 -4.04 -19.99 18.83
CA THR A 33 -2.99 -20.82 18.24
C THR A 33 -3.58 -21.76 17.20
N CYS A 34 -2.79 -22.12 16.20
CA CYS A 34 -3.21 -23.02 15.13
C CYS A 34 -2.11 -23.99 14.73
N ASP A 35 -2.51 -25.18 14.30
CA ASP A 35 -1.65 -26.08 13.56
C ASP A 35 -1.74 -25.81 12.07
N ASN A 36 -2.93 -25.40 11.60
CA ASN A 36 -3.24 -25.06 10.23
C ASN A 36 -4.35 -23.98 10.13
N VAL A 37 -4.63 -23.48 8.93
CA VAL A 37 -5.59 -22.38 8.73
C VAL A 37 -7.03 -22.72 9.15
N ASP A 38 -7.43 -23.98 9.13
CA ASP A 38 -8.79 -24.40 9.50
C ASP A 38 -9.05 -24.29 11.01
N ASP A 39 -7.97 -24.19 11.81
CA ASP A 39 -8.06 -23.96 13.25
C ASP A 39 -8.34 -22.49 13.58
N CYS A 40 -8.25 -21.59 12.59
CA CYS A 40 -8.41 -20.17 12.78
C CYS A 40 -9.84 -19.68 12.51
N PRO A 41 -10.33 -18.70 13.29
CA PRO A 41 -11.63 -18.11 13.06
C PRO A 41 -11.66 -17.43 11.70
N THR A 42 -12.77 -17.61 10.97
CA THR A 42 -13.00 -16.87 9.72
C THR A 42 -13.18 -15.39 10.05
N PRO A 43 -12.41 -14.47 9.42
CA PRO A 43 -12.60 -13.04 9.62
C PRO A 43 -14.03 -12.60 9.28
N GLU A 44 -14.60 -11.70 10.07
CA GLU A 44 -15.91 -11.10 9.78
C GLU A 44 -15.86 -10.19 8.54
N ASP A 45 -14.67 -9.71 8.19
CA ASP A 45 -14.43 -8.83 7.07
C ASP A 45 -13.99 -9.61 5.82
N GLY A 46 -14.81 -9.57 4.77
CA GLY A 46 -14.63 -10.34 3.54
C GLY A 46 -13.40 -9.96 2.69
N ARG A 47 -12.70 -8.88 3.08
CA ARG A 47 -11.41 -8.47 2.53
C ARG A 47 -10.24 -9.28 3.09
N TYR A 48 -10.45 -9.96 4.21
CA TYR A 48 -9.43 -10.73 4.92
C TYR A 48 -9.68 -12.24 4.83
N GLU A 49 -8.63 -13.02 4.96
CA GLU A 49 -8.63 -14.47 5.10
C GLU A 49 -7.93 -14.86 6.40
N ALA A 50 -8.40 -15.93 7.02
CA ALA A 50 -7.67 -16.51 8.13
C ALA A 50 -6.30 -17.00 7.64
N ARG A 51 -5.26 -16.80 8.45
CA ARG A 51 -3.92 -17.32 8.22
C ARG A 51 -3.37 -17.93 9.49
N CYS A 52 -2.64 -19.02 9.34
CA CYS A 52 -1.86 -19.61 10.41
C CYS A 52 -0.38 -19.30 10.17
N ILE A 53 0.18 -18.35 10.92
CA ILE A 53 1.57 -17.90 10.76
C ILE A 53 2.46 -18.66 11.74
N ARG A 54 3.54 -19.26 11.24
CA ARG A 54 4.57 -19.94 12.03
C ARG A 54 5.93 -19.31 11.72
N GLU A 55 6.62 -18.81 12.75
CA GLU A 55 7.99 -18.32 12.60
C GLU A 55 9.00 -19.47 12.48
N ASP A 56 8.68 -20.64 13.05
CA ASP A 56 9.50 -21.84 12.99
C ASP A 56 8.61 -23.11 13.10
N LEU A 57 9.03 -24.21 12.47
CA LEU A 57 8.25 -25.45 12.33
C LEU A 57 7.98 -26.14 13.68
N ASP A 58 8.80 -25.84 14.68
CA ASP A 58 8.75 -26.46 16.00
C ASP A 58 7.84 -25.70 16.99
N PHE A 59 7.20 -24.60 16.58
CA PHE A 59 6.29 -23.81 17.42
C PHE A 59 4.85 -23.89 16.92
N GLU A 60 3.88 -23.79 17.83
CA GLU A 60 2.46 -23.59 17.50
C GLU A 60 2.31 -22.30 16.68
N GLY A 61 1.52 -22.37 15.61
CA GLY A 61 1.24 -21.19 14.80
C GLY A 61 0.29 -20.24 15.51
N VAL A 62 0.21 -19.02 15.01
CA VAL A 62 -0.71 -18.00 15.49
C VAL A 62 -1.70 -17.67 14.39
N CYS A 63 -2.98 -17.62 14.75
CA CYS A 63 -4.04 -17.16 13.88
C CYS A 63 -3.96 -15.65 13.69
N GLU A 64 -3.97 -15.23 12.42
CA GLU A 64 -3.98 -13.84 12.01
C GLU A 64 -5.02 -13.65 10.89
N ALA A 65 -5.71 -12.51 10.88
CA ALA A 65 -6.45 -12.07 9.71
C ALA A 65 -5.48 -11.44 8.70
N GLY A 66 -5.13 -12.17 7.65
CA GLY A 66 -4.33 -11.65 6.56
C GLY A 66 -5.21 -11.07 5.45
N PHE A 67 -4.70 -10.13 4.67
CA PHE A 67 -5.41 -9.68 3.47
C PHE A 67 -5.60 -10.84 2.50
N ARG A 68 -6.74 -10.90 1.80
CA ARG A 68 -6.96 -11.94 0.78
C ARG A 68 -5.89 -11.87 -0.30
N SER A 69 -5.02 -12.88 -0.32
CA SER A 69 -3.89 -12.97 -1.27
C SER A 69 -4.32 -13.33 -2.70
N ASN A 70 -5.59 -13.69 -2.88
CA ASN A 70 -6.14 -14.12 -4.17
C ASN A 70 -6.89 -13.01 -4.93
N ILE A 71 -6.87 -11.77 -4.43
CA ILE A 71 -7.49 -10.64 -5.13
C ILE A 71 -6.58 -10.22 -6.28
N SER A 72 -6.93 -10.70 -7.47
CA SER A 72 -6.24 -10.39 -8.70
C SER A 72 -6.56 -8.96 -9.14
N CYS A 73 -5.55 -8.14 -9.40
CA CYS A 73 -5.72 -6.86 -10.09
C CYS A 73 -5.54 -7.01 -11.62
N ASN A 74 -5.89 -8.19 -12.15
CA ASN A 74 -5.92 -8.48 -13.58
C ASN A 74 -7.31 -8.20 -14.14
N GLU A 75 -7.45 -7.13 -14.90
CA GLU A 75 -8.72 -6.76 -15.54
C GLU A 75 -9.30 -7.88 -16.42
N ALA A 76 -8.45 -8.69 -17.03
CA ALA A 76 -8.88 -9.78 -17.91
C ALA A 76 -9.59 -10.91 -17.15
N ALA A 77 -9.34 -11.05 -15.84
CA ALA A 77 -10.04 -12.02 -14.99
C ALA A 77 -11.52 -11.66 -14.78
N TYR A 78 -11.90 -10.40 -15.02
CA TYR A 78 -13.24 -9.86 -14.79
C TYR A 78 -14.03 -9.61 -16.08
N GLY A 79 -13.42 -9.81 -17.25
CA GLY A 79 -14.04 -9.49 -18.55
C GLY A 79 -15.02 -10.54 -19.10
N LEU A 80 -15.12 -11.72 -18.49
CA LEU A 80 -15.98 -12.81 -18.96
C LEU A 80 -16.55 -13.63 -17.78
N PRO A 81 -17.85 -13.98 -17.79
CA PRO A 81 -18.89 -13.66 -18.78
C PRO A 81 -19.54 -12.29 -18.60
N ASP A 82 -19.25 -11.57 -17.51
CA ASP A 82 -19.88 -10.31 -17.15
C ASP A 82 -19.13 -9.12 -17.77
N ALA A 83 -19.42 -8.85 -19.04
CA ALA A 83 -18.87 -7.73 -19.81
C ALA A 83 -19.23 -6.31 -19.26
N GLY A 84 -19.62 -6.21 -17.99
CA GLY A 84 -19.97 -4.98 -17.29
C GLY A 84 -19.34 -4.87 -15.90
N HIS A 85 -18.38 -5.72 -15.54
CA HIS A 85 -17.68 -5.58 -14.26
C HIS A 85 -16.99 -4.19 -14.19
N PRO A 86 -17.20 -3.38 -13.14
CA PRO A 86 -16.73 -1.99 -13.10
C PRO A 86 -15.23 -1.84 -13.37
N PHE A 87 -14.42 -2.77 -12.85
CA PHE A 87 -12.97 -2.78 -13.12
C PHE A 87 -12.61 -2.96 -14.60
N ALA A 88 -13.25 -3.91 -15.30
CA ALA A 88 -12.99 -4.15 -16.71
C ALA A 88 -13.42 -2.95 -17.57
N VAL A 89 -14.57 -2.34 -17.22
CA VAL A 89 -15.09 -1.14 -17.89
C VAL A 89 -14.14 0.05 -17.68
N ALA A 90 -13.76 0.35 -16.43
CA ALA A 90 -12.85 1.45 -16.10
C ALA A 90 -11.48 1.27 -16.80
N PHE A 91 -10.98 0.04 -16.88
CA PHE A 91 -9.74 -0.24 -17.59
C PHE A 91 -9.87 0.02 -19.10
N ASP A 92 -10.96 -0.43 -19.72
CA ASP A 92 -11.19 -0.21 -21.15
C ASP A 92 -11.37 1.30 -21.46
N GLU A 93 -12.08 2.03 -20.62
CA GLU A 93 -12.35 3.47 -20.79
C GLU A 93 -11.12 4.34 -20.52
N TYR A 94 -10.45 4.15 -19.39
CA TYR A 94 -9.39 5.07 -18.96
C TYR A 94 -7.99 4.61 -19.35
N ALA A 95 -7.72 3.30 -19.39
CA ALA A 95 -6.40 2.79 -19.75
C ALA A 95 -6.25 2.54 -21.26
N LYS A 96 -7.24 1.92 -21.91
CA LYS A 96 -7.12 1.54 -23.34
C LYS A 96 -7.55 2.66 -24.29
N ALA A 97 -8.75 3.21 -24.09
CA ALA A 97 -9.27 4.23 -24.99
C ALA A 97 -8.50 5.56 -24.86
N ASP A 98 -7.98 5.85 -23.66
CA ASP A 98 -7.35 7.12 -23.34
C ASP A 98 -5.85 7.05 -23.02
N ARG A 99 -5.16 6.02 -23.52
CA ARG A 99 -3.71 5.85 -23.33
C ARG A 99 -2.86 7.06 -23.72
N TYR A 100 -3.40 7.97 -24.54
CA TYR A 100 -2.72 9.18 -24.97
C TYR A 100 -2.72 10.28 -23.91
N LYS A 101 -3.60 10.21 -22.89
CA LYS A 101 -3.53 11.07 -21.70
C LYS A 101 -2.40 10.69 -20.74
N PHE A 102 -1.82 9.50 -20.85
CA PHE A 102 -0.57 9.13 -20.16
C PHE A 102 0.66 9.81 -20.78
N THR A 103 0.52 11.07 -21.17
CA THR A 103 1.64 11.94 -21.44
C THR A 103 2.04 12.60 -20.14
N ALA A 104 3.34 12.55 -19.84
CA ALA A 104 3.90 13.43 -18.82
C ALA A 104 3.54 14.88 -19.16
N CYS A 105 3.67 15.78 -18.18
CA CYS A 105 3.30 17.18 -18.34
C CYS A 105 3.73 17.69 -19.70
N SER A 106 2.73 18.13 -20.48
CA SER A 106 2.92 18.55 -21.85
C SER A 106 4.03 19.60 -21.91
N THR A 107 4.59 19.86 -23.09
CA THR A 107 5.60 20.94 -23.23
C THR A 107 5.05 22.33 -22.90
N ASP A 108 3.83 22.43 -22.34
CA ASP A 108 3.29 23.62 -21.72
C ASP A 108 4.22 24.12 -20.61
N PRO A 109 4.87 25.28 -20.81
CA PRO A 109 5.74 25.88 -19.82
C PRO A 109 5.02 26.24 -18.50
N MET A 110 3.67 26.31 -18.49
CA MET A 110 2.88 26.59 -17.29
C MET A 110 2.85 25.40 -16.31
N LEU A 111 3.01 24.18 -16.82
CA LEU A 111 3.04 22.95 -16.02
C LEU A 111 4.46 22.56 -15.59
N ALA A 112 5.49 23.21 -16.12
CA ALA A 112 6.86 22.97 -15.66
C ALA A 112 6.97 23.22 -14.14
N GLY A 113 7.50 22.24 -13.42
CA GLY A 113 7.71 22.30 -11.98
C GLY A 113 6.46 22.20 -11.08
N SER A 114 5.27 21.93 -11.61
CA SER A 114 4.14 21.47 -10.75
C SER A 114 4.31 20.00 -10.34
N GLN A 115 3.54 19.58 -9.34
CA GLN A 115 3.58 18.21 -8.82
C GLN A 115 3.36 17.16 -9.92
N GLY A 116 4.21 16.15 -10.01
CA GLY A 116 4.23 15.17 -11.09
C GLY A 116 4.86 15.63 -12.40
N CYS A 117 5.31 16.89 -12.48
CA CYS A 117 6.00 17.45 -13.65
C CYS A 117 7.49 17.65 -13.39
N PRO A 118 8.36 17.42 -14.38
CA PRO A 118 9.77 17.80 -14.28
C PRO A 118 9.94 19.33 -14.36
N GLY A 119 11.10 19.82 -13.92
CA GLY A 119 11.52 21.22 -14.06
C GLY A 119 11.97 21.84 -12.74
N PRO A 120 12.27 23.15 -12.72
CA PRO A 120 12.52 23.85 -11.47
C PRO A 120 11.22 23.86 -10.66
N CYS A 121 11.21 23.08 -9.57
CA CYS A 121 10.01 22.89 -8.77
C CYS A 121 9.45 24.20 -8.23
N LYS A 122 8.12 24.33 -8.31
CA LYS A 122 7.38 25.46 -7.74
C LYS A 122 7.57 25.48 -6.22
N GLU A 123 7.30 26.63 -5.61
CA GLU A 123 7.43 26.81 -4.16
C GLU A 123 6.66 25.73 -3.39
N GLY A 124 7.32 25.11 -2.41
CA GLY A 124 6.77 24.02 -1.61
C GLY A 124 6.97 22.62 -2.19
N LEU A 125 7.62 22.48 -3.35
CA LEU A 125 7.88 21.19 -3.98
C LEU A 125 9.39 20.90 -4.14
N SER A 126 9.73 19.61 -4.06
CA SER A 126 11.05 19.01 -4.23
C SER A 126 11.09 18.09 -5.45
N GLU A 127 12.25 17.91 -6.09
CA GLU A 127 12.41 16.79 -7.02
C GLU A 127 12.46 15.47 -6.23
N ASN A 128 11.60 14.50 -6.60
CA ASN A 128 11.56 13.18 -5.97
C ASN A 128 12.41 12.14 -6.73
N ALA A 129 12.35 10.87 -6.29
CA ALA A 129 13.14 9.79 -6.88
C ALA A 129 12.81 9.50 -8.36
N PHE A 130 11.65 9.95 -8.84
CA PHE A 130 11.20 9.79 -10.23
C PHE A 130 11.60 10.97 -11.12
N GLY A 131 12.32 11.96 -10.60
CA GLY A 131 12.76 13.13 -11.36
C GLY A 131 11.64 14.12 -11.70
N VAL A 132 10.55 14.08 -10.91
CA VAL A 132 9.43 15.03 -10.99
C VAL A 132 9.32 15.79 -9.69
N CYS A 133 8.66 16.95 -9.76
CA CYS A 133 8.38 17.73 -8.57
C CYS A 133 7.29 17.09 -7.74
N ASP A 134 7.43 17.14 -6.42
CA ASP A 134 6.55 16.49 -5.47
C ASP A 134 6.51 17.27 -4.16
N ASP A 135 5.48 17.05 -3.35
CA ASP A 135 5.46 17.59 -1.99
C ASP A 135 6.20 16.66 -1.01
N ASP A 136 6.64 17.20 0.12
CA ASP A 136 7.31 16.43 1.16
C ASP A 136 6.31 15.90 2.23
N ASP A 137 4.99 15.94 1.98
CA ASP A 137 3.98 15.47 2.92
C ASP A 137 3.96 13.94 2.94
N PRO A 138 4.31 13.29 4.06
CA PRO A 138 4.31 11.84 4.15
C PRO A 138 2.91 11.21 4.07
N SER A 139 1.84 12.02 4.11
CA SER A 139 0.46 11.57 3.92
C SER A 139 0.00 11.59 2.46
N THR A 140 0.77 12.21 1.55
CA THR A 140 0.54 12.16 0.11
C THR A 140 1.33 11.01 -0.50
N PRO A 141 0.72 10.12 -1.31
CA PRO A 141 1.49 9.15 -2.09
C PRO A 141 2.47 9.86 -3.02
N PRO A 142 3.73 9.37 -3.16
CA PRO A 142 4.70 9.98 -4.04
C PRO A 142 4.19 10.16 -5.48
N ALA A 143 4.44 11.32 -6.07
CA ALA A 143 4.06 11.60 -7.45
C ALA A 143 4.90 10.77 -8.44
N VAL A 144 4.23 10.00 -9.28
CA VAL A 144 4.83 9.16 -10.31
C VAL A 144 4.50 9.73 -11.69
N PRO A 145 5.50 9.95 -12.57
CA PRO A 145 5.23 10.35 -13.94
C PRO A 145 4.57 9.21 -14.73
N PRO A 146 3.63 9.52 -15.65
CA PRO A 146 3.08 8.51 -16.53
C PRO A 146 4.13 8.07 -17.55
N THR A 147 4.27 6.76 -17.71
CA THR A 147 5.14 6.14 -18.70
C THR A 147 4.39 5.06 -19.47
N SER A 148 4.92 4.66 -20.64
CA SER A 148 4.24 3.69 -21.51
C SER A 148 4.07 2.30 -20.90
N ASP A 149 4.91 1.94 -19.93
CA ASP A 149 4.86 0.67 -19.18
C ASP A 149 3.88 0.70 -17.99
N LEU A 150 3.43 1.89 -17.60
CA LEU A 150 2.48 2.14 -16.51
C LEU A 150 1.05 2.42 -16.99
N VAL A 151 0.76 2.23 -18.29
CA VAL A 151 -0.60 2.43 -18.82
C VAL A 151 -1.60 1.55 -18.07
N GLY A 152 -2.61 2.21 -17.49
CA GLY A 152 -3.67 1.60 -16.69
C GLY A 152 -3.24 1.11 -15.32
N GLN A 153 -2.02 1.43 -14.87
CA GLN A 153 -1.59 1.10 -13.51
C GLN A 153 -2.42 1.84 -12.46
N ASP A 154 -2.81 3.09 -12.72
CA ASP A 154 -3.72 3.87 -11.87
C ASP A 154 -5.09 3.21 -11.67
N VAL A 155 -5.68 2.66 -12.73
CA VAL A 155 -6.94 1.91 -12.65
C VAL A 155 -6.74 0.64 -11.82
N ARG A 156 -5.63 -0.07 -12.01
CA ARG A 156 -5.34 -1.29 -11.24
C ARG A 156 -5.08 -0.99 -9.76
N ASP A 157 -4.36 0.08 -9.47
CA ASP A 157 -4.11 0.55 -8.10
C ASP A 157 -5.42 0.97 -7.45
N GLN A 158 -6.23 1.81 -8.11
CA GLN A 158 -7.53 2.24 -7.61
C GLN A 158 -8.48 1.07 -7.36
N PHE A 159 -8.47 0.03 -8.20
CA PHE A 159 -9.22 -1.19 -7.95
C PHE A 159 -8.85 -1.82 -6.60
N CYS A 160 -7.56 -1.95 -6.32
CA CYS A 160 -7.07 -2.48 -5.05
C CYS A 160 -7.44 -1.57 -3.87
N ARG A 161 -7.28 -0.26 -4.02
CA ARG A 161 -7.66 0.72 -2.99
C ARG A 161 -9.14 0.68 -2.67
N SER A 162 -9.97 0.54 -3.70
CA SER A 162 -11.42 0.43 -3.54
C SER A 162 -11.82 -0.88 -2.87
N PHE A 163 -11.27 -2.01 -3.30
CA PHE A 163 -11.60 -3.30 -2.71
C PHE A 163 -11.21 -3.35 -1.23
N PHE A 164 -10.04 -2.81 -0.88
CA PHE A 164 -9.57 -2.77 0.51
C PHE A 164 -10.00 -1.53 1.29
N CYS A 165 -10.65 -0.56 0.65
CA CYS A 165 -11.01 0.74 1.20
C CYS A 165 -9.85 1.47 1.89
N ASP A 166 -8.66 1.37 1.29
CA ASP A 166 -7.42 1.85 1.87
C ASP A 166 -6.46 2.23 0.73
N ASN A 167 -6.06 3.50 0.71
CA ASN A 167 -5.18 4.06 -0.32
C ASN A 167 -3.77 3.45 -0.34
N ARG A 168 -3.39 2.70 0.69
CA ARG A 168 -2.10 1.99 0.72
C ARG A 168 -2.08 0.76 -0.18
N PHE A 169 -3.22 0.27 -0.65
CA PHE A 169 -3.24 -0.90 -1.53
C PHE A 169 -2.93 -0.52 -2.98
N VAL A 170 -2.06 -1.29 -3.62
CA VAL A 170 -1.64 -1.10 -5.02
C VAL A 170 -1.57 -2.45 -5.73
N CYS A 171 -1.53 -2.43 -7.05
CA CYS A 171 -1.41 -3.62 -7.87
C CYS A 171 0.07 -3.97 -8.14
N ASP A 172 0.51 -5.12 -7.63
CA ASP A 172 1.83 -5.70 -7.93
C ASP A 172 1.73 -6.58 -9.19
N ARG A 173 2.40 -6.14 -10.26
CA ARG A 173 2.42 -6.83 -11.55
C ARG A 173 3.57 -7.80 -11.76
N THR A 174 4.39 -8.05 -10.74
CA THR A 174 5.54 -8.98 -10.84
C THR A 174 5.11 -10.40 -11.21
N ASN A 175 3.89 -10.81 -10.85
CA ASN A 175 3.28 -12.06 -11.31
C ASN A 175 2.39 -11.81 -12.54
N GLU A 176 2.99 -11.78 -13.73
CA GLU A 176 2.32 -11.39 -14.98
C GLU A 176 1.03 -12.18 -15.31
N GLY A 177 0.89 -13.41 -14.81
CA GLY A 177 -0.32 -14.22 -15.01
C GLY A 177 -1.44 -13.95 -14.00
N ASN A 178 -1.08 -13.40 -12.84
CA ASN A 178 -2.01 -13.11 -11.76
C ASN A 178 -1.45 -11.97 -10.88
N PRO A 179 -1.43 -10.72 -11.37
CA PRO A 179 -1.03 -9.57 -10.58
C PRO A 179 -1.95 -9.45 -9.37
N LEU A 180 -1.41 -9.06 -8.21
CA LEU A 180 -2.12 -9.12 -6.92
C LEU A 180 -2.20 -7.74 -6.27
N CYS A 181 -3.31 -7.50 -5.58
CA CYS A 181 -3.41 -6.38 -4.67
C CYS A 181 -2.54 -6.60 -3.43
N VAL A 182 -1.66 -5.65 -3.13
CA VAL A 182 -0.74 -5.68 -1.98
C VAL A 182 -0.74 -4.33 -1.27
N VAL A 183 -0.35 -4.32 0.01
CA VAL A 183 0.02 -3.07 0.68
C VAL A 183 1.30 -2.55 0.01
N CYS A 184 1.30 -1.28 -0.37
CA CYS A 184 2.43 -0.68 -1.03
C CYS A 184 3.65 -0.64 -0.12
N ASP A 185 4.83 -0.75 -0.73
CA ASP A 185 6.12 -0.74 -0.07
C ASP A 185 6.95 0.40 -0.67
N PRO A 186 7.34 1.42 0.13
CA PRO A 186 8.11 2.56 -0.39
C PRO A 186 9.49 2.17 -0.93
N ASP A 187 10.00 0.98 -0.56
CA ASP A 187 11.29 0.48 -1.04
C ASP A 187 11.18 -0.32 -2.35
N LYS A 188 9.96 -0.53 -2.87
CA LYS A 188 9.73 -1.24 -4.15
C LYS A 188 9.50 -0.29 -5.32
N PRO A 189 9.84 -0.71 -6.55
CA PRO A 189 9.49 0.04 -7.75
C PRO A 189 7.97 0.19 -7.91
N TYR A 190 7.53 1.36 -8.40
CA TYR A 190 6.13 1.57 -8.77
C TYR A 190 5.68 0.58 -9.86
N GLY A 191 4.46 0.06 -9.76
CA GLY A 191 3.95 -1.05 -10.58
C GLY A 191 4.42 -2.46 -10.16
N GLN A 192 5.33 -2.55 -9.19
CA GLN A 192 5.81 -3.80 -8.57
C GLN A 192 5.54 -3.79 -7.05
N GLY A 193 4.40 -3.23 -6.65
CA GLY A 193 4.05 -3.02 -5.24
C GLY A 193 4.63 -1.77 -4.61
N GLY A 194 5.33 -0.90 -5.36
CA GLY A 194 5.81 0.40 -4.89
C GLY A 194 4.69 1.38 -4.57
N CYS A 195 4.89 2.25 -3.56
CA CYS A 195 3.96 3.33 -3.25
C CYS A 195 4.04 4.49 -4.27
N GLY A 196 2.90 5.08 -4.60
CA GLY A 196 2.81 6.29 -5.42
C GLY A 196 1.47 6.47 -6.11
N ASP A 197 1.27 7.66 -6.69
CA ASP A 197 0.13 8.01 -7.54
C ASP A 197 0.64 8.53 -8.89
N ILE A 198 -0.02 8.14 -9.98
CA ILE A 198 0.30 8.69 -11.30
C ILE A 198 -0.24 10.11 -11.40
N TYR A 199 0.61 11.04 -11.81
CA TYR A 199 0.25 12.44 -12.05
C TYR A 199 0.27 12.78 -13.54
N ILE A 200 -0.88 13.15 -14.10
CA ILE A 200 -1.07 13.57 -15.49
C ILE A 200 -1.23 15.09 -15.53
N GLU A 201 -0.38 15.76 -16.32
CA GLU A 201 -0.44 17.22 -16.51
C GLU A 201 -0.48 18.05 -15.21
N GLY A 202 0.26 17.61 -14.20
CA GLY A 202 0.39 18.34 -12.95
C GLY A 202 -0.70 18.04 -11.92
N GLN A 203 -1.54 17.03 -12.15
CA GLN A 203 -2.63 16.60 -11.28
C GLN A 203 -2.62 15.08 -11.11
N PRO A 204 -3.05 14.53 -9.96
CA PRO A 204 -3.21 13.08 -9.83
C PRO A 204 -4.21 12.56 -10.88
N SER A 205 -4.02 11.32 -11.33
CA SER A 205 -4.95 10.69 -12.27
C SER A 205 -6.37 10.74 -11.70
N CYS A 206 -7.30 11.18 -12.53
CA CYS A 206 -8.71 11.37 -12.16
C CYS A 206 -9.42 10.07 -11.75
N VAL A 207 -8.83 8.90 -11.99
CA VAL A 207 -9.37 7.63 -11.53
C VAL A 207 -9.18 7.41 -10.04
N TYR A 208 -8.20 8.07 -9.42
CA TYR A 208 -7.95 7.92 -7.99
C TYR A 208 -9.04 8.60 -7.18
N GLN A 209 -9.43 7.94 -6.09
CA GLN A 209 -10.25 8.53 -5.04
C GLN A 209 -9.38 8.89 -3.83
N THR A 210 -9.77 9.96 -3.14
CA THR A 210 -9.22 10.28 -1.82
C THR A 210 -9.67 9.24 -0.79
N GLN A 211 -8.93 9.13 0.33
CA GLN A 211 -9.33 8.22 1.41
C GLN A 211 -10.73 8.57 1.95
N ALA A 212 -11.08 9.85 2.02
CA ALA A 212 -12.40 10.28 2.46
C ALA A 212 -13.53 9.84 1.50
N GLU A 213 -13.27 9.82 0.19
CA GLU A 213 -14.23 9.32 -0.80
C GLU A 213 -14.35 7.80 -0.75
N LEU A 214 -13.24 7.09 -0.56
CA LEU A 214 -13.25 5.65 -0.31
C LEU A 214 -14.05 5.33 0.96
N ASP A 215 -13.77 5.99 2.08
CA ASP A 215 -14.49 5.75 3.34
C ASP A 215 -16.00 6.00 3.21
N ALA A 216 -16.40 6.96 2.36
CA ALA A 216 -17.81 7.29 2.13
C ALA A 216 -18.53 6.31 1.19
N SER A 217 -17.81 5.69 0.26
CA SER A 217 -18.36 4.81 -0.79
C SER A 217 -18.12 3.33 -0.53
N CYS A 218 -17.17 3.01 0.35
CA CYS A 218 -16.82 1.67 0.74
C CYS A 218 -17.94 0.99 1.52
N GLU A 219 -18.28 -0.22 1.11
CA GLU A 219 -19.25 -1.07 1.81
C GLU A 219 -18.59 -2.06 2.78
N ALA A 220 -17.48 -1.70 3.43
CA ALA A 220 -16.86 -2.58 4.44
C ALA A 220 -17.86 -2.90 5.57
N PRO A 221 -17.89 -4.14 6.08
CA PRO A 221 -17.02 -5.29 5.75
C PRO A 221 -17.45 -6.12 4.51
N ASP A 222 -18.57 -5.78 3.89
CA ASP A 222 -19.25 -6.56 2.83
C ASP A 222 -18.80 -6.16 1.40
N VAL A 223 -17.55 -5.69 1.25
CA VAL A 223 -17.04 -5.25 -0.05
C VAL A 223 -17.06 -6.43 -1.03
N SER A 224 -17.78 -6.25 -2.13
CA SER A 224 -17.81 -7.18 -3.25
C SER A 224 -16.91 -6.70 -4.38
N LEU A 225 -16.35 -7.66 -5.13
CA LEU A 225 -15.61 -7.38 -6.37
C LEU A 225 -16.45 -6.55 -7.36
N ASP A 226 -17.77 -6.77 -7.38
CA ASP A 226 -18.70 -6.07 -8.28
C ASP A 226 -19.04 -4.62 -7.85
N LYS A 227 -18.50 -4.16 -6.71
CA LYS A 227 -18.85 -2.85 -6.10
C LYS A 227 -17.65 -1.92 -5.94
N VAL A 228 -16.55 -2.21 -6.62
CA VAL A 228 -15.40 -1.31 -6.66
C VAL A 228 -15.76 0.03 -7.31
N VAL A 229 -15.11 1.09 -6.84
CA VAL A 229 -15.36 2.48 -7.18
C VAL A 229 -14.11 3.15 -7.74
N PHE A 230 -14.33 4.01 -8.72
CA PHE A 230 -13.30 4.80 -9.40
C PHE A 230 -13.69 6.27 -9.34
N GLY A 231 -12.70 7.16 -9.44
CA GLY A 231 -12.92 8.59 -9.59
C GLY A 231 -13.57 8.95 -10.95
N GLU A 232 -14.03 10.19 -11.06
CA GLU A 232 -14.69 10.70 -12.25
C GLU A 232 -13.70 11.41 -13.17
N CYS A 233 -13.28 10.72 -14.23
CA CYS A 233 -12.55 11.33 -15.33
C CYS A 233 -13.53 12.04 -16.27
N MET A 234 -13.91 13.28 -15.94
CA MET A 234 -14.68 14.10 -16.87
C MET A 234 -13.88 14.30 -18.17
N GLY A 235 -14.42 13.76 -19.27
CA GLY A 235 -13.86 13.86 -20.63
C GLY A 235 -14.06 15.22 -21.27
#